data_AF-A0A1T4VXL5-F1
#
_entry.id   AF-A0A1T4VXL5-F1
#
_cell.length_a   1.000
_cell.length_b   1.000
_cell.length_c   1.000
_cell.angle_alpha   90.00
_cell.angle_beta   90.00
_cell.angle_gamma   90.00
#
_symmetry.space_group_name_H-M   'P 1'
#
loop_
_entity.id
_entity.type
_entity.pdbx_description
1 polymer ?
#
loop_
_entity_poly.entity_id
_entity_poly.type
_entity_poly.pdbx_seq_one_letter_code
_entity_poly.pdbx_strand_id
1 'polypeptide(L)'
;MLFGGGGSEDWEDRHPNLVVINLGGNDLGTSIHPHEPWPTQEAFNEAWLTRYVDFILEQRSRYGDVPVIIMAKIQYSRMIEELEQRVADRNINQVYTYFYDAEYLGCNWHPTVVEHEMIANELVEKINLLSLL
;
A
#
# COMPACT_ATOMS: atom_id res chain seq x y z
N MET A 1 -20.41 8.81 -18.83
CA MET A 1 -19.82 8.66 -17.48
C MET A 1 -19.23 10.01 -17.13
N LEU A 2 -19.78 10.68 -16.12
CA LEU A 2 -19.57 12.10 -15.86
C LEU A 2 -18.20 12.34 -15.21
N PHE A 3 -17.28 12.93 -15.97
CA PHE A 3 -16.16 13.69 -15.42
C PHE A 3 -16.49 15.17 -15.67
N GLY A 4 -16.76 15.93 -14.60
CA GLY A 4 -17.04 17.36 -14.70
C GLY A 4 -17.79 17.93 -13.50
N GLY A 5 -17.05 18.60 -12.62
CA GLY A 5 -17.52 19.42 -11.50
C GLY A 5 -16.41 19.44 -10.46
N GLY A 6 -15.65 20.52 -10.23
CA GLY A 6 -16.12 21.89 -10.06
C GLY A 6 -16.10 22.23 -8.57
N GLY A 7 -14.92 22.19 -7.97
CA GLY A 7 -14.67 22.51 -6.56
C GLY A 7 -13.30 21.98 -6.16
N SER A 8 -12.29 22.85 -6.05
CA SER A 8 -11.05 22.54 -5.36
C SER A 8 -11.39 22.33 -3.88
N GLU A 9 -11.63 21.09 -3.48
CA GLU A 9 -11.83 20.78 -2.08
C GLU A 9 -10.44 20.82 -1.41
N ASP A 10 -10.26 21.67 -0.39
CA ASP A 10 -9.03 21.93 0.39
C ASP A 10 -8.23 20.67 0.83
N TRP A 11 -8.81 19.47 0.76
CA TRP A 11 -8.08 18.23 1.04
C TRP A 11 -7.14 17.82 -0.10
N GLU A 12 -7.39 18.27 -1.33
CA GLU A 12 -6.51 18.01 -2.47
C GLU A 12 -5.14 18.70 -2.34
N ASP A 13 -5.11 19.81 -1.60
CA ASP A 13 -3.94 20.67 -1.31
C ASP A 13 -3.21 20.29 0.00
N ARG A 14 -3.64 19.23 0.70
CA ARG A 14 -2.88 18.75 1.86
C ARG A 14 -1.59 18.11 1.37
N HIS A 15 -0.45 18.72 1.72
CA HIS A 15 0.88 18.16 1.52
C HIS A 15 1.24 17.26 2.73
N PRO A 16 0.96 15.94 2.70
CA PRO A 16 1.33 15.06 3.80
C PRO A 16 2.84 15.03 3.98
N ASN A 17 3.29 14.89 5.23
CA ASN A 17 4.70 14.61 5.53
C ASN A 17 5.06 13.13 5.32
N LEU A 18 4.06 12.25 5.25
CA LEU A 18 4.19 10.80 5.08
C LEU A 18 2.94 10.24 4.40
N VAL A 19 3.11 9.34 3.44
CA VAL A 19 2.02 8.54 2.87
C VAL A 19 2.14 7.10 3.34
N VAL A 20 1.07 6.55 3.90
CA VAL A 20 0.99 5.12 4.26
C VAL A 20 -0.01 4.44 3.34
N ILE A 21 0.44 3.42 2.59
CA ILE A 21 -0.38 2.66 1.64
C ILE A 21 -0.61 1.26 2.19
N ASN A 22 -1.85 0.94 2.53
CA ASN A 22 -2.28 -0.39 2.97
C ASN A 22 -3.24 -1.00 1.94
N LEU A 23 -2.68 -1.49 0.84
CA LEU A 23 -3.38 -2.10 -0.29
C LEU A 23 -2.78 -3.47 -0.61
N GLY A 24 -3.53 -4.30 -1.34
CA GLY A 24 -3.11 -5.66 -1.71
C GLY A 24 -3.87 -6.78 -0.99
N GLY A 25 -4.51 -6.50 0.15
CA GLY A 25 -5.27 -7.52 0.89
C GLY A 25 -6.42 -8.14 0.07
N ASN A 26 -7.11 -7.33 -0.72
CA ASN A 26 -8.18 -7.80 -1.61
C ASN A 26 -7.61 -8.46 -2.86
N ASP A 27 -6.55 -7.88 -3.43
CA ASP A 27 -5.93 -8.34 -4.67
C ASP A 27 -5.24 -9.70 -4.50
N LEU A 28 -4.55 -9.91 -3.38
CA LEU A 28 -3.74 -11.10 -3.10
C LEU A 28 -4.48 -12.13 -2.23
N GLY A 29 -5.66 -11.78 -1.71
CA GLY A 29 -6.45 -12.62 -0.82
C GLY A 29 -7.19 -13.76 -1.52
N THR A 30 -7.29 -13.71 -2.84
CA THR A 30 -8.00 -14.71 -3.65
C THR A 30 -7.18 -15.12 -4.87
N SER A 31 -7.33 -16.37 -5.31
CA SER A 31 -6.79 -16.79 -6.61
C SER A 31 -7.60 -16.15 -7.75
N ILE A 32 -6.95 -15.96 -8.90
CA ILE A 32 -7.59 -15.40 -10.09
C ILE A 32 -8.76 -16.29 -10.54
N HIS A 33 -9.85 -15.63 -10.89
CA HIS A 33 -11.05 -16.23 -11.45
C HIS A 33 -11.06 -16.17 -13.00
N PRO A 34 -11.73 -17.12 -13.68
CA PRO A 34 -11.73 -17.20 -15.14
C PRO A 34 -12.28 -15.97 -15.90
N HIS A 35 -13.01 -15.08 -15.23
CA HIS A 35 -13.62 -13.89 -15.83
C HIS A 35 -12.76 -12.63 -15.67
N GLU A 36 -11.68 -12.72 -14.90
CA GLU A 36 -10.74 -11.62 -14.70
C GLU A 36 -9.82 -11.46 -15.92
N PRO A 37 -9.29 -10.26 -16.17
CA PRO A 37 -8.55 -9.96 -17.40
C PRO A 37 -7.16 -10.62 -17.47
N TRP A 38 -6.69 -11.24 -16.39
CA TRP A 38 -5.36 -11.84 -16.31
C TRP A 38 -5.41 -13.34 -16.65
N PRO A 39 -4.69 -13.80 -17.69
CA PRO A 39 -4.75 -15.20 -18.12
C PRO A 39 -4.03 -16.18 -17.19
N THR A 40 -3.11 -15.70 -16.35
CA THR A 40 -2.35 -16.52 -15.39
C THR A 40 -2.04 -15.74 -14.12
N GLN A 41 -1.64 -16.45 -13.05
CA GLN A 41 -1.21 -15.84 -11.79
C GLN A 41 0.01 -14.93 -11.99
N GLU A 42 0.95 -15.34 -12.83
CA GLU A 42 2.14 -14.57 -13.16
C GLU A 42 1.78 -13.28 -13.90
N ALA A 43 0.82 -13.33 -14.84
CA ALA A 43 0.36 -12.15 -15.57
C ALA A 43 -0.31 -11.12 -14.65
N PHE A 44 -1.08 -11.58 -13.66
CA PHE A 44 -1.62 -10.71 -12.62
C PHE A 44 -0.54 -10.15 -11.71
N ASN A 45 0.39 -10.99 -11.21
CA ASN A 45 1.45 -10.53 -10.32
C ASN A 45 2.26 -9.41 -10.97
N GLU A 46 2.64 -9.57 -12.25
CA GLU A 46 3.35 -8.52 -13.00
C GLU A 46 2.52 -7.25 -13.19
N ALA A 47 1.22 -7.39 -13.48
CA ALA A 47 0.32 -6.24 -13.61
C ALA A 47 0.14 -5.50 -12.28
N TRP A 48 -0.02 -6.25 -11.18
CA TRP A 48 -0.17 -5.72 -9.83
C TRP A 48 1.09 -4.97 -9.39
N LEU A 49 2.28 -5.59 -9.54
CA LEU A 49 3.57 -4.96 -9.22
C LEU A 49 3.77 -3.67 -10.01
N THR A 50 3.50 -3.70 -11.33
CA THR A 50 3.61 -2.52 -12.19
C THR A 50 2.66 -1.42 -11.72
N ARG A 51 1.38 -1.74 -11.49
CA ARG A 51 0.38 -0.77 -11.05
C ARG A 51 0.72 -0.16 -9.69
N TYR A 52 1.25 -0.95 -8.76
CA TYR A 52 1.62 -0.48 -7.43
C TYR A 52 2.79 0.51 -7.49
N VAL A 53 3.83 0.22 -8.28
CA VAL A 53 4.93 1.16 -8.52
C VAL A 53 4.40 2.46 -9.13
N ASP A 54 3.53 2.36 -10.14
CA ASP A 54 2.93 3.54 -10.76
C ASP A 54 2.07 4.33 -9.77
N PHE A 55 1.37 3.65 -8.86
CA PHE A 55 0.58 4.30 -7.81
C PHE A 55 1.46 5.07 -6.81
N ILE A 56 2.62 4.52 -6.42
CA ILE A 56 3.61 5.23 -5.60
C ILE A 56 4.07 6.51 -6.31
N LEU A 57 4.35 6.43 -7.62
CA LEU A 57 4.77 7.57 -8.42
C LEU A 57 3.64 8.61 -8.59
N GLU A 58 2.39 8.18 -8.71
CA GLU A 58 1.21 9.08 -8.72
C GLU A 58 1.11 9.89 -7.43
N GLN A 59 1.32 9.25 -6.26
CA GLN A 59 1.34 9.98 -4.98
C GLN A 59 2.48 11.01 -4.94
N ARG A 60 3.67 10.66 -5.44
CA ARG A 60 4.80 11.60 -5.48
C ARG A 60 4.63 12.73 -6.48
N SER A 61 4.01 12.45 -7.62
CA SER A 61 3.66 13.49 -8.58
C SER A 61 2.69 14.51 -7.98
N ARG A 62 1.84 14.08 -7.04
CA ARG A 62 0.86 14.95 -6.38
C ARG A 62 1.45 15.70 -5.18
N TYR A 63 2.23 15.03 -4.34
CA TYR A 63 2.66 15.55 -3.04
C TYR A 63 4.15 15.89 -2.94
N GLY A 64 4.94 15.69 -4.00
CA GLY A 64 6.40 15.79 -4.01
C GLY A 64 7.07 14.47 -3.58
N ASP A 65 8.38 14.50 -3.35
CA ASP A 65 9.17 13.33 -2.89
C ASP A 65 8.91 12.99 -1.40
N VAL A 66 7.63 12.89 -1.02
CA VAL A 66 7.19 12.46 0.31
C VAL A 66 7.60 11.01 0.55
N PRO A 67 8.09 10.66 1.77
CA PRO A 67 8.33 9.27 2.12
C PRO A 67 7.03 8.46 2.06
N VAL A 68 7.16 7.20 1.64
CA VAL A 68 6.04 6.26 1.54
C VAL A 68 6.32 5.04 2.40
N ILE A 69 5.36 4.64 3.23
CA ILE A 69 5.36 3.33 3.88
C ILE A 69 4.32 2.43 3.20
N ILE A 70 4.77 1.32 2.65
CA ILE A 70 3.93 0.20 2.23
C ILE A 70 3.64 -0.61 3.48
N MET A 71 2.37 -0.63 3.88
CA MET A 71 1.89 -1.39 5.03
C MET A 71 1.14 -2.62 4.53
N ALA A 72 1.59 -3.82 4.88
CA ALA A 72 1.01 -5.06 4.37
C ALA A 72 0.95 -6.16 5.44
N LYS A 73 0.01 -7.10 5.30
CA LYS A 73 -0.02 -8.30 6.13
C LYS A 73 1.23 -9.14 5.85
N ILE A 74 1.85 -9.71 6.89
CA ILE A 74 3.06 -10.55 6.75
C ILE A 74 2.85 -11.73 5.79
N GLN A 75 1.62 -12.25 5.68
CA GLN A 75 1.28 -13.34 4.76
C GLN A 75 1.52 -13.00 3.27
N TYR A 76 1.64 -11.72 2.91
CA TYR A 76 1.93 -11.27 1.55
C TYR A 76 3.38 -10.86 1.35
N SER A 77 4.29 -11.17 2.28
CA SER A 77 5.68 -10.65 2.28
C SER A 77 6.39 -10.86 0.95
N ARG A 78 6.27 -12.04 0.33
CA ARG A 78 6.90 -12.33 -0.96
C ARG A 78 6.53 -11.33 -2.07
N MET A 79 5.24 -11.02 -2.22
CA MET A 79 4.81 -10.06 -3.25
C MET A 79 5.30 -8.65 -2.96
N ILE A 80 5.38 -8.29 -1.67
CA ILE A 80 5.89 -6.99 -1.25
C ILE A 80 7.41 -6.91 -1.38
N GLU A 81 8.15 -7.98 -1.12
CA GLU A 81 9.60 -8.08 -1.36
C GLU A 81 9.91 -7.96 -2.87
N GLU A 82 9.09 -8.58 -3.73
CA GLU A 82 9.18 -8.38 -5.19
C GLU A 82 8.91 -6.91 -5.58
N LEU A 83 7.94 -6.26 -4.94
CA LEU A 83 7.66 -4.83 -5.12
C LEU A 83 8.83 -3.95 -4.65
N GLU A 84 9.43 -4.25 -3.50
CA GLU A 84 10.63 -3.57 -2.99
C GLU A 84 11.78 -3.62 -4.01
N GLN A 85 12.00 -4.78 -4.64
CA GLN A 85 13.01 -4.90 -5.70
C GLN A 85 12.66 -4.03 -6.92
N ARG A 86 11.41 -4.01 -7.37
CA ARG A 86 10.98 -3.15 -8.49
C ARG A 86 11.17 -1.65 -8.19
N VAL A 87 10.90 -1.25 -6.95
CA VAL A 87 11.11 0.11 -6.45
C VAL A 87 12.60 0.45 -6.43
N ALA A 88 13.44 -0.46 -5.92
CA ALA A 88 14.89 -0.31 -5.88
C ALA A 88 15.53 -0.26 -7.28
N ASP A 89 15.13 -1.14 -8.19
CA ASP A 89 15.61 -1.18 -9.59
C ASP A 89 15.34 0.15 -10.33
N ARG A 90 14.24 0.83 -9.97
CA ARG A 90 13.88 2.15 -10.52
C ARG A 90 14.49 3.32 -9.74
N ASN A 91 15.33 3.07 -8.74
CA ASN A 91 15.94 4.07 -7.85
C ASN A 91 14.91 4.99 -7.17
N ILE A 92 13.74 4.44 -6.83
CA ILE A 92 12.68 5.18 -6.12
C ILE A 92 13.03 5.14 -4.62
N ASN A 93 13.76 6.16 -4.16
CA ASN A 93 14.23 6.26 -2.77
C ASN A 93 13.10 6.57 -1.78
N GLN A 94 13.32 6.48 -0.47
CA GLN A 94 12.33 6.84 0.59
C GLN A 94 10.99 6.09 0.48
N VAL A 95 11.04 4.85 0.01
CA VAL A 95 9.93 3.90 0.10
C VAL A 95 10.36 2.82 1.09
N TYR A 96 9.52 2.56 2.07
CA TYR A 96 9.79 1.66 3.17
C TYR A 96 8.63 0.68 3.33
N THR A 97 8.87 -0.44 4.00
CA THR A 97 7.83 -1.43 4.28
C THR A 97 7.65 -1.63 5.78
N TYR A 98 6.39 -1.80 6.18
CA TYR A 98 5.95 -2.27 7.48
C TYR A 98 5.04 -3.48 7.28
N PHE A 99 5.49 -4.64 7.74
CA PHE A 99 4.66 -5.82 7.81
C PHE A 99 3.99 -5.90 9.18
N TYR A 100 2.68 -6.12 9.19
CA TYR A 100 1.92 -6.36 10.40
C TYR A 100 1.34 -7.77 10.41
N ASP A 101 1.06 -8.27 11.61
CA ASP A 101 0.29 -9.49 11.81
C ASP A 101 -0.71 -9.31 12.96
N ALA A 102 -1.78 -10.10 12.93
CA ALA A 102 -2.85 -10.06 13.93
C ALA A 102 -3.54 -11.44 13.98
N GLU A 103 -4.41 -11.65 14.96
CA GLU A 103 -5.21 -12.88 15.06
C GLU A 103 -6.50 -12.80 14.20
N TYR A 104 -6.86 -11.60 13.75
CA TYR A 104 -8.00 -11.29 12.90
C TYR A 104 -9.34 -11.75 13.49
N LEU A 105 -9.54 -11.51 14.79
CA LEU A 105 -10.69 -12.02 15.56
C LEU A 105 -12.01 -11.24 15.30
N GLY A 106 -11.98 -10.23 14.45
CA GLY A 106 -13.15 -9.45 14.07
C GLY A 106 -14.03 -10.17 13.04
N CYS A 107 -15.06 -9.47 12.58
CA CYS A 107 -15.98 -10.00 11.57
C CYS A 107 -15.24 -10.29 10.26
N ASN A 108 -15.56 -11.41 9.60
CA ASN A 108 -14.96 -11.80 8.31
C ASN A 108 -13.42 -11.76 8.32
N TRP A 109 -12.79 -12.13 9.43
CA TRP A 109 -11.33 -12.12 9.57
C TRP A 109 -10.71 -10.73 9.41
N HIS A 110 -11.41 -9.71 9.89
CA HIS A 110 -10.86 -8.35 10.03
C HIS A 110 -10.23 -8.18 11.41
N PRO A 111 -9.27 -7.26 11.56
CA PRO A 111 -8.76 -6.90 12.88
C PRO A 111 -9.88 -6.33 13.77
N THR A 112 -9.84 -6.70 15.04
CA THR A 112 -10.58 -6.08 16.13
C THR A 112 -10.01 -4.70 16.48
N VAL A 113 -10.69 -3.96 17.35
CA VAL A 113 -10.18 -2.68 17.87
C VAL A 113 -8.82 -2.85 18.55
N VAL A 114 -8.67 -3.88 19.39
CA VAL A 114 -7.40 -4.16 20.11
C VAL A 114 -6.26 -4.45 19.13
N GLU A 115 -6.55 -5.19 18.06
CA GLU A 115 -5.56 -5.48 17.01
C GLU A 115 -5.23 -4.24 16.19
N HIS A 116 -6.22 -3.38 15.89
CA HIS A 116 -5.96 -2.09 15.27
C HIS A 116 -5.09 -1.18 16.14
N GLU A 117 -5.28 -1.16 17.46
CA GLU A 117 -4.44 -0.40 18.40
C GLU A 117 -2.99 -0.90 18.40
N MET A 118 -2.79 -2.23 18.42
CA MET A 118 -1.46 -2.84 18.31
C MET A 118 -0.77 -2.46 16.99
N ILE A 119 -1.45 -2.64 15.87
CA ILE A 119 -0.94 -2.30 14.53
C ILE A 119 -0.59 -0.79 14.45
N ALA A 120 -1.42 0.07 15.04
CA ALA A 120 -1.15 1.51 15.08
C ALA A 120 0.10 1.85 15.89
N ASN A 121 0.31 1.22 17.04
CA ASN A 121 1.49 1.42 17.87
C ASN A 121 2.77 0.99 17.14
N GLU A 122 2.77 -0.18 16.50
CA GLU A 122 3.90 -0.66 15.70
C GLU A 122 4.20 0.25 14.50
N LEU A 123 3.17 0.78 13.83
CA LEU A 123 3.36 1.76 12.76
C LEU A 123 4.01 3.05 13.29
N VAL A 124 3.58 3.55 14.46
CA VAL A 124 4.20 4.72 15.12
C VAL A 124 5.67 4.43 15.46
N GLU A 125 5.98 3.26 16.00
CA GLU A 125 7.37 2.85 16.28
C GLU A 125 8.21 2.82 14.99
N LYS A 126 7.67 2.29 13.90
CA LYS A 126 8.34 2.27 12.60
C LYS A 126 8.62 3.68 12.06
N ILE A 127 7.64 4.58 12.16
CA ILE A 127 7.77 5.98 11.74
C ILE A 127 8.90 6.66 12.53
N ASN A 128 8.93 6.46 13.85
CA ASN A 128 9.97 7.01 14.72
C ASN A 128 11.36 6.43 14.40
N LEU A 129 11.46 5.11 14.18
CA LEU A 129 12.71 4.43 13.83
C LEU A 129 13.32 4.97 12.52
N LEU A 130 12.46 5.32 11.56
CA LEU A 130 12.86 5.89 10.28
C LEU A 130 13.04 7.42 10.30
N SER A 131 12.75 8.07 11.43
CA SER A 131 12.79 9.53 11.59
C SER A 131 11.98 10.29 10.53
N LEU A 132 10.78 9.78 10.18
CA LEU A 132 9.96 10.37 9.11
C LEU A 132 9.07 11.54 9.59
N LEU A 133 8.79 11.63 10.89
CA LEU A 133 8.01 12.67 11.57
C LEU A 133 8.69 13.01 12.90
#